data_AF-F0W4P4-F1
#
_entry.id   AF-F0W4P4-F1
#
_cell.length_a   1.000
_cell.length_b   1.000
_cell.length_c   1.000
_cell.angle_alpha   90.00
_cell.angle_beta   90.00
_cell.angle_gamma   90.00
#
_symmetry.space_group_name_H-M   'P 1'
#
loop_
_entity.id
_entity.type
_entity.pdbx_description
1 polymer ?
#
loop_
_entity_poly.entity_id
_entity_poly.type
_entity_poly.pdbx_seq_one_letter_code
_entity_poly.pdbx_strand_id
1 'polypeptide(L)'
;MQGDARGRKRLFHAKAGLTLEDQRHLAAQLQFQCNDTLSKVIKVRSESCQQHNALKENGLKFEWIKEHKSLQSKARAVRKSIETLILKVYNSTVESNRSRMPRHSESTKKALDQNNQDCDQLTHAENPEMYASQIEELLRQEQIHLAAHRRQVLSNFEERTTMKDLMRVFLKETQMSSPKDTDSTEKAYIADEWRQQARDFILEVIVGHELVGTALQDEIEIADADYNNACVELLTSLRLPPHQTALEGMESVQSILQAIPLLEECADRNPTLHLEIIMSFQDLMNELEVDLRQLKSNFFAQASLPDAAKTLDAAKSLCGGWNAHEEERFLHVYKVYEHDPLRSDLFALFRTVLPALTSDDDIKSHIKFHQLRRFYHQKAQDRRQLAKRKVAQAQEKANRKIEMYFQQEKWQAKKQENKASRDKCAQLRGKVFEWQDQKEAHERVLQHQREIDSLHEEKDKFLQDEDKKHQHRIHKGIVRKYRQQKLNLHIEQEHEKREMEKAALRRQQVASVRNNKRVEYRSTKIQQKIKHQKESFQLVQMREEERTVRLEAIKQQTPYAAAVAQIEADPARLMRETAAFRANIDAAPESILFPVQGYDCDTLFRNARFKLGIALRVYT
;
A
#
# COMPACT_ATOMS: atom_id res chain seq x y z
N MET A 1 41.51 7.85 24.23
CA MET A 1 42.61 8.77 23.86
C MET A 1 43.76 8.02 23.16
N GLN A 2 43.59 7.62 21.90
CA GLN A 2 44.65 7.00 21.08
C GLN A 2 44.74 7.57 19.65
N GLY A 3 44.07 8.70 19.36
CA GLY A 3 44.06 9.31 18.02
C GLY A 3 45.12 10.40 17.78
N ASP A 4 45.86 10.83 18.80
CA ASP A 4 46.53 12.14 18.76
C ASP A 4 48.03 12.11 18.39
N ALA A 5 48.57 10.93 18.06
CA ALA A 5 49.99 10.79 17.68
C ALA A 5 50.27 11.10 16.19
N ARG A 6 49.26 10.98 15.31
CA ARG A 6 49.44 11.20 13.86
C ARG A 6 49.37 12.69 13.47
N GLY A 7 48.60 13.50 14.20
CA GLY A 7 48.52 14.96 13.98
C GLY A 7 49.81 15.68 14.34
N ARG A 8 50.45 15.31 15.46
CA ARG A 8 51.70 15.93 15.93
C ARG A 8 52.88 15.71 14.99
N LYS A 9 52.94 14.57 14.28
CA LYS A 9 54.00 14.29 13.29
C LYS A 9 53.90 15.15 12.02
N ARG A 10 52.69 15.56 11.59
CA ARG A 10 52.51 16.42 10.40
C ARG A 10 52.88 17.88 10.68
N LEU A 11 52.60 18.38 11.88
CA LEU A 11 52.98 19.74 12.29
C LEU A 11 54.48 19.95 12.43
N PHE A 12 55.24 18.90 12.78
CA PHE A 12 56.70 18.97 12.88
C PHE A 12 57.41 19.00 11.52
N HIS A 13 56.85 18.39 10.47
CA HIS A 13 57.42 18.47 9.12
C HIS A 13 57.08 19.77 8.38
N ALA A 14 56.00 20.46 8.74
CA ALA A 14 55.66 21.76 8.14
C ALA A 14 56.50 22.94 8.66
N LYS A 15 57.26 22.78 9.75
CA LYS A 15 58.11 23.84 10.33
C LYS A 15 59.59 23.78 9.94
N ALA A 16 60.03 22.71 9.28
CA ALA A 16 61.41 22.59 8.82
C ALA A 16 61.59 23.43 7.54
N GLY A 17 62.09 24.66 7.70
CA GLY A 17 62.40 25.57 6.60
C GLY A 17 61.69 26.92 6.62
N LEU A 18 60.76 27.16 7.55
CA LEU A 18 60.09 28.46 7.72
C LEU A 18 60.94 29.39 8.60
N THR A 19 61.07 30.65 8.18
CA THR A 19 61.75 31.69 8.98
C THR A 19 61.02 31.95 10.30
N LEU A 20 61.70 32.52 11.30
CA LEU A 20 61.08 32.86 12.59
C LEU A 20 59.85 33.77 12.45
N GLU A 21 59.84 34.64 11.45
CA GLU A 21 58.70 35.50 11.09
C GLU A 21 57.50 34.67 10.61
N ASP A 22 57.72 33.73 9.70
CA ASP A 22 56.65 32.88 9.14
C ASP A 22 56.07 31.95 10.20
N GLN A 23 56.89 31.46 11.12
CA GLN A 23 56.43 30.66 12.24
C GLN A 23 55.56 31.47 13.21
N ARG A 24 55.86 32.76 13.41
CA ARG A 24 55.03 33.68 14.20
C ARG A 24 53.71 33.97 13.49
N HIS A 25 53.73 34.19 12.18
CA HIS A 25 52.52 34.40 11.39
C HIS A 25 51.60 33.18 11.39
N LEU A 26 52.17 31.98 11.20
CA LEU A 26 51.42 30.72 11.26
C LEU A 26 50.84 30.49 12.67
N ALA A 27 51.61 30.78 13.73
CA ALA A 27 51.12 30.67 15.10
C ALA A 27 49.98 31.65 15.39
N ALA A 28 50.09 32.91 14.93
CA ALA A 28 49.03 33.91 15.07
C ALA A 28 47.77 33.52 14.28
N GLN A 29 47.92 32.97 13.08
CA GLN A 29 46.81 32.50 12.26
C GLN A 29 46.10 31.28 12.88
N LEU A 30 46.86 30.32 13.40
CA LEU A 30 46.31 29.17 14.12
C LEU A 30 45.64 29.60 15.43
N GLN A 31 46.21 30.56 16.14
CA GLN A 31 45.58 31.12 17.35
C GLN A 31 44.27 31.84 17.02
N PHE A 32 44.23 32.60 15.93
CA PHE A 32 43.00 33.25 15.45
C PHE A 32 41.93 32.22 15.05
N GLN A 33 42.30 31.17 14.31
CA GLN A 33 41.39 30.08 13.94
C GLN A 33 40.90 29.28 15.16
N CYS A 34 41.77 28.99 16.12
CA CYS A 34 41.40 28.36 17.39
C CYS A 34 40.43 29.25 18.19
N ASN A 35 40.66 30.56 18.24
CA ASN A 35 39.76 31.48 18.93
C ASN A 35 38.40 31.63 18.22
N ASP A 36 38.36 31.64 16.89
CA ASP A 36 37.12 31.68 16.11
C ASP A 36 36.31 30.39 16.28
N THR A 37 36.97 29.23 16.25
CA THR A 37 36.33 27.92 16.50
C THR A 37 35.83 27.77 17.94
N LEU A 38 36.60 28.20 18.94
CA LEU A 38 36.15 28.25 20.33
C LEU A 38 34.94 29.18 20.49
N SER A 39 34.95 30.34 19.84
CA SER A 39 33.82 31.28 19.87
C SER A 39 32.56 30.67 19.25
N LYS A 40 32.69 29.93 18.14
CA LYS A 40 31.57 29.19 17.53
C LYS A 40 31.05 28.08 18.43
N VAL A 41 31.93 27.31 19.08
CA VAL A 41 31.52 26.25 20.02
C VAL A 41 30.81 26.82 21.24
N ILE A 42 31.30 27.93 21.79
CA ILE A 42 30.65 28.64 22.90
C ILE A 42 29.27 29.15 22.46
N LYS A 43 29.17 29.73 21.26
CA LYS A 43 27.90 30.22 20.70
C LYS A 43 26.88 29.09 20.51
N VAL A 44 27.27 27.98 19.89
CA VAL A 44 26.41 26.79 19.72
C VAL A 44 25.98 26.22 21.07
N ARG A 45 26.87 26.20 22.06
CA ARG A 45 26.53 25.74 23.41
C ARG A 45 25.54 26.68 24.11
N SER A 46 25.70 27.99 23.94
CA SER A 46 24.74 28.97 24.47
C SER A 46 23.38 28.89 23.78
N GLU A 47 23.35 28.71 22.46
CA GLU A 47 22.12 28.54 21.68
C GLU A 47 21.41 27.23 22.04
N SER A 48 22.16 26.15 22.24
CA SER A 48 21.62 24.85 22.70
C SER A 48 21.07 24.92 24.12
N CYS A 49 21.76 25.61 25.05
CA CYS A 49 21.22 25.87 26.40
C CYS A 49 19.97 26.76 26.36
N GLN A 50 19.95 27.79 25.50
CA GLN A 50 18.76 28.65 25.32
C GLN A 50 17.60 27.88 24.70
N GLN A 51 17.85 27.00 23.72
CA GLN A 51 16.82 26.11 23.15
C GLN A 51 16.31 25.10 24.19
N HIS A 52 17.20 24.52 24.99
CA HIS A 52 16.81 23.59 26.06
C HIS A 52 16.03 24.28 27.17
N ASN A 53 16.36 25.53 27.50
CA ASN A 53 15.61 26.34 28.46
C ASN A 53 14.28 26.81 27.87
N ALA A 54 14.23 27.22 26.59
CA ALA A 54 13.00 27.54 25.88
C ALA A 54 12.07 26.32 25.76
N LEU A 55 12.60 25.11 25.58
CA LEU A 55 11.83 23.85 25.60
C LEU A 55 11.34 23.48 27.00
N LYS A 56 12.02 23.90 28.07
CA LYS A 56 11.56 23.75 29.46
C LYS A 56 10.52 24.80 29.85
N GLU A 57 10.66 26.04 29.37
CA GLU A 57 9.71 27.14 29.58
C GLU A 57 8.45 26.98 28.73
N ASN A 58 8.54 26.37 27.54
CA ASN A 58 7.42 25.87 26.75
C ASN A 58 6.83 24.59 27.39
N GLY A 59 6.39 24.68 28.64
CA GLY A 59 5.70 23.64 29.41
C GLY A 59 4.40 23.10 28.81
N LEU A 60 4.07 23.50 27.57
CA LEU A 60 3.01 22.97 26.70
C LEU A 60 3.06 21.45 26.52
N LYS A 61 4.23 20.81 26.72
CA LYS A 61 4.42 19.37 26.50
C LYS A 61 3.47 18.48 27.31
N PHE A 62 2.89 18.97 28.40
CA PHE A 62 1.96 18.21 29.25
C PHE A 62 0.87 19.07 29.92
N GLU A 63 0.54 20.24 29.37
CA GLU A 63 -0.53 21.06 29.97
C GLU A 63 -1.86 20.33 30.00
N TRP A 64 -2.19 19.57 28.94
CA TRP A 64 -3.38 18.73 28.91
C TRP A 64 -3.35 17.61 29.98
N ILE A 65 -2.18 17.03 30.31
CA ILE A 65 -2.07 16.04 31.41
C ILE A 65 -2.26 16.72 32.75
N LYS A 66 -1.71 17.92 32.93
CA LYS A 66 -1.90 18.72 34.16
C LYS A 66 -3.36 19.13 34.31
N GLU A 67 -4.02 19.52 33.23
CA GLU A 67 -5.43 19.88 33.22
C GLU A 67 -6.33 18.67 33.46
N HIS A 68 -6.02 17.52 32.86
CA HIS A 68 -6.71 16.25 33.12
C HIS A 68 -6.57 15.81 34.58
N LYS A 69 -5.34 15.84 35.13
CA LYS A 69 -5.10 15.57 36.56
C LYS A 69 -5.79 16.58 37.46
N SER A 70 -5.88 17.84 37.04
CA SER A 70 -6.58 18.91 37.76
C SER A 70 -8.09 18.65 37.81
N LEU A 71 -8.73 18.35 36.67
CA LEU A 71 -10.16 18.01 36.61
C LEU A 71 -10.49 16.73 37.39
N GLN A 72 -9.65 15.70 37.25
CA GLN A 72 -9.82 14.45 38.01
C GLN A 72 -9.63 14.68 39.51
N SER A 73 -8.66 15.52 39.91
CA SER A 73 -8.44 15.91 41.31
C SER A 73 -9.63 16.69 41.86
N LYS A 74 -10.19 17.64 41.09
CA LYS A 74 -11.40 18.39 41.45
C LYS A 74 -12.61 17.47 41.62
N ALA A 75 -12.84 16.54 40.68
CA ALA A 75 -13.91 15.55 40.79
C ALA A 75 -13.76 14.66 42.04
N ARG A 76 -12.54 14.15 42.31
CA ARG A 76 -12.25 13.38 43.53
C ARG A 76 -12.42 14.19 44.81
N ALA A 77 -12.06 15.48 44.78
CA ALA A 77 -12.23 16.36 45.94
C ALA A 77 -13.72 16.60 46.24
N VAL A 78 -14.55 16.83 45.21
CA VAL A 78 -16.00 16.96 45.36
C VAL A 78 -16.61 15.65 45.87
N ARG A 79 -16.22 14.50 45.33
CA ARG A 79 -16.69 13.18 45.80
C ARG A 79 -16.35 12.94 47.27
N LYS A 80 -15.14 13.27 47.72
CA LYS A 80 -14.76 13.20 49.14
C LYS A 80 -15.60 14.13 50.01
N SER A 81 -15.92 15.33 49.52
CA SER A 81 -16.81 16.26 50.23
C SER A 81 -18.23 15.70 50.36
N ILE A 82 -18.76 15.06 49.32
CA ILE A 82 -20.06 14.36 49.35
C ILE A 82 -20.02 13.21 50.37
N GLU A 83 -19.01 12.34 50.32
CA GLU A 83 -18.85 11.24 51.28
C GLU A 83 -18.78 11.76 52.72
N THR A 84 -18.04 12.85 52.95
CA THR A 84 -17.91 13.47 54.27
C THR A 84 -19.24 14.07 54.74
N LEU A 85 -20.02 14.69 53.84
CA LEU A 85 -21.35 15.23 54.16
C LEU A 85 -22.35 14.11 54.47
N ILE A 86 -22.35 13.03 53.67
CA ILE A 86 -23.20 11.85 53.91
C ILE A 86 -22.87 11.22 55.26
N LEU A 87 -21.59 11.06 55.60
CA LEU A 87 -21.16 10.56 56.90
C LEU A 87 -21.58 11.47 58.05
N LYS A 88 -21.53 12.80 57.87
CA LYS A 88 -22.03 13.76 58.86
C LYS A 88 -23.54 13.63 59.07
N VAL A 89 -24.31 13.54 57.99
CA VAL A 89 -25.77 13.35 58.03
C VAL A 89 -26.13 12.01 58.68
N TYR A 90 -25.39 10.96 58.36
CA TYR A 90 -25.58 9.64 58.98
C TYR A 90 -25.27 9.68 60.49
N ASN A 91 -24.17 10.29 60.90
CA ASN A 91 -23.82 10.38 62.32
C ASN A 91 -24.81 11.27 63.09
N SER A 92 -25.25 12.40 62.52
CA SER A 92 -26.23 13.28 63.17
C SER A 92 -27.60 12.62 63.32
N THR A 93 -28.03 11.82 62.33
CA THR A 93 -29.27 11.04 62.42
C THR A 93 -29.17 9.89 63.42
N VAL A 94 -28.01 9.21 63.51
CA VAL A 94 -27.76 8.17 64.53
C VAL A 94 -27.73 8.74 65.95
N GLU A 95 -27.11 9.91 66.15
CA GLU A 95 -27.09 10.60 67.45
C GLU A 95 -28.48 11.11 67.85
N SER A 96 -29.24 11.67 66.90
CA SER A 96 -30.64 12.06 67.11
C SER A 96 -31.52 10.87 67.50
N ASN A 97 -31.30 9.70 66.89
CA ASN A 97 -32.02 8.47 67.22
C ASN A 97 -31.58 7.86 68.56
N ARG A 98 -30.31 7.98 68.97
CA ARG A 98 -29.83 7.58 70.32
C ARG A 98 -30.44 8.44 71.43
N SER A 99 -30.72 9.71 71.15
CA SER A 99 -31.39 10.64 72.07
C SER A 99 -32.88 10.29 72.30
N ARG A 100 -33.54 9.61 71.35
CA ARG A 100 -34.95 9.20 71.45
C ARG A 100 -35.21 7.83 72.09
N MET A 101 -34.18 7.06 72.41
CA MET A 101 -34.35 5.81 73.17
C MET A 101 -34.62 6.12 74.66
N PRO A 102 -35.61 5.50 75.31
CA PRO A 102 -35.89 5.73 76.72
C PRO A 102 -34.68 5.30 77.56
N ARG A 103 -34.04 6.25 78.24
CA ARG A 103 -33.05 5.93 79.28
C ARG A 103 -33.78 5.26 80.43
N HIS A 104 -33.70 3.94 80.51
CA HIS A 104 -34.04 3.22 81.73
C HIS A 104 -33.11 3.65 82.88
N SER A 105 -33.72 3.78 84.04
CA SER A 105 -33.24 4.40 85.27
C SER A 105 -31.92 3.85 85.83
N GLU A 106 -31.09 4.82 86.24
CA GLU A 106 -30.13 4.86 87.36
C GLU A 106 -29.66 3.56 88.01
N SER A 107 -28.35 3.35 87.98
CA SER A 107 -27.53 3.22 89.19
C SER A 107 -26.07 3.04 88.77
N THR A 108 -25.16 3.79 89.40
CA THR A 108 -23.69 3.74 89.28
C THR A 108 -23.07 4.56 88.13
N LYS A 109 -22.83 5.84 88.39
CA LYS A 109 -21.63 6.58 87.93
C LYS A 109 -21.57 7.96 88.59
N LYS A 110 -21.07 7.98 89.82
CA LYS A 110 -20.22 9.09 90.29
C LYS A 110 -18.78 8.74 89.88
N ALA A 111 -18.03 9.76 89.48
CA ALA A 111 -16.65 9.72 88.96
C ALA A 111 -16.54 9.52 87.44
N LEU A 112 -16.70 10.60 86.68
CA LEU A 112 -15.72 11.16 85.74
C LEU A 112 -16.39 12.29 84.94
N ASP A 113 -16.64 13.41 85.60
CA ASP A 113 -16.76 14.70 84.91
C ASP A 113 -15.58 15.53 85.41
N GLN A 114 -14.60 15.74 84.55
CA GLN A 114 -13.62 16.84 84.56
C GLN A 114 -12.57 16.58 83.48
N ASN A 115 -12.95 16.77 82.21
CA ASN A 115 -12.10 17.31 81.14
C ASN A 115 -12.81 17.07 79.82
N ASN A 116 -13.54 18.09 79.37
CA ASN A 116 -13.71 18.51 77.97
C ASN A 116 -14.89 19.50 77.90
N GLN A 117 -14.83 20.54 78.74
CA GLN A 117 -15.50 21.80 78.44
C GLN A 117 -14.54 22.56 77.52
N ASP A 118 -14.66 22.31 76.21
CA ASP A 118 -14.19 23.19 75.12
C ASP A 118 -14.52 22.55 73.76
N CYS A 119 -15.82 22.29 73.49
CA CYS A 119 -16.31 22.10 72.11
C CYS A 119 -17.84 22.22 71.95
N ASP A 120 -18.55 22.82 72.92
CA ASP A 120 -20.03 22.95 72.89
C ASP A 120 -20.51 24.27 72.24
N GLN A 121 -19.97 24.63 71.08
CA GLN A 121 -20.46 25.78 70.30
C GLN A 121 -20.95 25.44 68.88
N LEU A 122 -21.25 24.18 68.59
CA LEU A 122 -21.89 23.78 67.33
C LEU A 122 -23.16 22.94 67.57
N THR A 123 -24.07 23.45 68.40
CA THR A 123 -25.44 22.93 68.52
C THR A 123 -26.41 23.89 67.83
N HIS A 124 -26.24 24.07 66.53
CA HIS A 124 -27.36 24.41 65.68
C HIS A 124 -27.88 23.10 65.06
N ALA A 125 -29.16 22.81 65.31
CA ALA A 125 -29.89 21.81 64.55
C ALA A 125 -29.89 22.24 63.07
N GLU A 126 -28.87 21.80 62.34
CA GLU A 126 -28.78 22.03 60.90
C GLU A 126 -29.90 21.21 60.24
N ASN A 127 -30.84 21.91 59.62
CA ASN A 127 -31.99 21.31 58.94
C ASN A 127 -31.50 20.21 57.98
N PRO A 128 -32.05 18.99 58.04
CA PRO A 128 -31.70 17.92 57.07
C PRO A 128 -31.96 18.33 55.62
N GLU A 129 -32.91 19.25 55.37
CA GLU A 129 -33.15 19.87 54.05
C GLU A 129 -31.96 20.72 53.55
N MET A 130 -31.21 21.34 54.46
CA MET A 130 -30.03 22.14 54.14
C MET A 130 -28.88 21.24 53.68
N TYR A 131 -28.66 20.11 54.37
CA TYR A 131 -27.68 19.10 53.93
C TYR A 131 -28.07 18.42 52.62
N ALA A 132 -29.35 18.11 52.43
CA ALA A 132 -29.84 17.54 51.17
C ALA A 132 -29.57 18.49 50.00
N SER A 133 -29.91 19.78 50.14
CA SER A 133 -29.63 20.82 49.13
C SER A 133 -28.12 20.96 48.86
N GLN A 134 -27.29 20.84 49.89
CA GLN A 134 -25.83 20.92 49.76
C GLN A 134 -25.23 19.67 49.09
N ILE A 135 -25.78 18.48 49.32
CA ILE A 135 -25.40 17.25 48.62
C ILE A 135 -25.81 17.32 47.15
N GLU A 136 -27.01 17.82 46.84
CA GLU A 136 -27.48 18.01 45.46
C GLU A 136 -26.58 18.98 44.67
N GLU A 137 -26.18 20.10 45.28
CA GLU A 137 -25.27 21.06 44.66
C GLU A 137 -23.87 20.46 44.42
N LEU A 138 -23.34 19.68 45.37
CA LEU A 138 -22.06 18.98 45.19
C LEU A 138 -22.15 17.90 44.11
N LEU A 139 -23.25 17.15 44.03
CA LEU A 139 -23.49 16.17 42.96
C LEU A 139 -23.55 16.85 41.60
N ARG A 140 -24.21 18.01 41.51
CA ARG A 140 -24.25 18.83 40.29
C ARG A 140 -22.85 19.29 39.89
N GLN A 141 -22.01 19.70 40.84
CA GLN A 141 -20.61 20.08 40.59
C GLN A 141 -19.75 18.88 40.14
N GLU A 142 -19.93 17.70 40.73
CA GLU A 142 -19.27 16.47 40.29
C GLU A 142 -19.64 16.14 38.83
N GLN A 143 -20.93 16.20 38.50
CA GLN A 143 -21.42 15.99 37.13
C GLN A 143 -20.84 17.02 36.14
N ILE A 144 -20.76 18.30 36.51
CA ILE A 144 -20.13 19.34 35.67
C ILE A 144 -18.66 19.03 35.42
N HIS A 145 -17.91 18.63 36.47
CA HIS A 145 -16.50 18.28 36.33
C HIS A 145 -16.27 17.02 35.49
N LEU A 146 -17.11 15.99 35.66
CA LEU A 146 -17.08 14.78 34.84
C LEU A 146 -17.46 15.07 33.38
N ALA A 147 -18.46 15.91 33.15
CA ALA A 147 -18.85 16.32 31.79
C ALA A 147 -17.77 17.16 31.10
N ALA A 148 -17.13 18.08 31.83
CA ALA A 148 -16.00 18.85 31.33
C ALA A 148 -14.81 17.94 31.00
N HIS A 149 -14.52 16.97 31.87
CA HIS A 149 -13.50 15.95 31.65
C HIS A 149 -13.80 15.11 30.40
N ARG A 150 -15.02 14.58 30.24
CA ARG A 150 -15.47 13.84 29.05
C ARG A 150 -15.33 14.68 27.77
N ARG A 151 -15.74 15.95 27.78
CA ARG A 151 -15.59 16.86 26.63
C ARG A 151 -14.13 17.10 26.28
N GLN A 152 -13.26 17.28 27.26
CA GLN A 152 -11.84 17.47 27.02
C GLN A 152 -11.20 16.21 26.43
N VAL A 153 -11.58 15.02 26.91
CA VAL A 153 -11.15 13.74 26.33
C VAL A 153 -11.58 13.61 24.87
N LEU A 154 -12.83 13.98 24.54
CA LEU A 154 -13.35 13.94 23.17
C LEU A 154 -12.66 14.96 22.25
N SER A 155 -12.47 16.21 22.70
CA SER A 155 -11.73 17.24 21.95
C SER A 155 -10.31 16.79 21.63
N ASN A 156 -9.62 16.19 22.60
CA ASN A 156 -8.31 15.61 22.39
C ASN A 156 -8.35 14.45 21.37
N PHE A 157 -9.44 13.70 21.27
CA PHE A 157 -9.58 12.63 20.28
C PHE A 157 -9.74 13.18 18.85
N GLU A 158 -10.43 14.30 18.70
CA GLU A 158 -10.58 15.02 17.43
C GLU A 158 -9.25 15.67 16.98
N GLU A 159 -8.50 16.28 17.91
CA GLU A 159 -7.15 16.77 17.67
C GLU A 159 -6.18 15.64 17.28
N ARG A 160 -6.32 14.44 17.86
CA ARG A 160 -5.55 13.24 17.48
C ARG A 160 -5.84 12.77 16.06
N THR A 161 -7.11 12.74 15.65
CA THR A 161 -7.50 12.28 14.32
C THR A 161 -7.00 13.23 13.25
N THR A 162 -7.15 14.53 13.48
CA THR A 162 -6.63 15.58 12.59
C THR A 162 -5.10 15.58 12.50
N MET A 163 -4.38 15.41 13.62
CA MET A 163 -2.92 15.28 13.61
C MET A 163 -2.46 14.02 12.85
N LYS A 164 -3.15 12.88 13.04
CA LYS A 164 -2.85 11.61 12.34
C LYS A 164 -3.07 11.73 10.83
N ASP A 165 -4.10 12.45 10.41
CA ASP A 165 -4.38 12.72 9.00
C ASP A 165 -3.34 13.68 8.40
N LEU A 166 -2.98 14.76 9.11
CA LEU A 166 -1.95 15.71 8.70
C LEU A 166 -0.57 15.05 8.57
N MET A 167 -0.23 14.15 9.50
CA MET A 167 0.98 13.35 9.42
C MET A 167 0.99 12.38 8.25
N ARG A 168 -0.15 11.76 7.94
CA ARG A 168 -0.26 10.88 6.75
C ARG A 168 0.02 11.66 5.47
N VAL A 169 -0.42 12.91 5.40
CA VAL A 169 -0.10 13.83 4.30
C VAL A 169 1.39 14.17 4.27
N PHE A 170 1.96 14.58 5.41
CA PHE A 170 3.37 15.00 5.50
C PHE A 170 4.36 13.85 5.21
N LEU A 171 4.07 12.63 5.67
CA LEU A 171 4.86 11.43 5.38
C LEU A 171 4.79 11.06 3.90
N LYS A 172 3.63 11.26 3.25
CA LYS A 172 3.46 11.02 1.81
C LYS A 172 4.23 12.06 0.98
N GLU A 173 4.28 13.30 1.44
CA GLU A 173 4.96 14.41 0.74
C GLU A 173 6.49 14.37 0.89
N THR A 174 6.98 13.94 2.06
CA THR A 174 8.42 13.74 2.32
C THR A 174 9.00 12.49 1.65
N GLN A 175 8.20 11.45 1.38
CA GLN A 175 8.61 10.32 0.55
C GLN A 175 8.76 10.70 -0.94
N MET A 176 8.05 11.72 -1.39
CA MET A 176 8.10 12.22 -2.78
C MET A 176 9.31 13.15 -3.05
N SER A 177 9.94 13.68 -2.00
CA SER A 177 11.02 14.67 -2.08
C SER A 177 12.35 14.09 -1.61
N SER A 178 12.81 13.02 -2.26
CA SER A 178 14.20 12.56 -2.16
C SER A 178 15.12 13.57 -2.87
N PRO A 179 16.06 14.24 -2.16
CA PRO A 179 17.01 15.14 -2.79
C PRO A 179 18.08 14.29 -3.49
N LYS A 180 18.02 14.24 -4.82
CA LYS A 180 18.97 13.47 -5.63
C LYS A 180 20.36 14.11 -5.77
N ASP A 181 20.58 15.36 -5.37
CA ASP A 181 21.86 16.03 -5.60
C ASP A 181 22.22 16.95 -4.43
N THR A 182 23.20 16.57 -3.59
CA THR A 182 24.18 17.49 -2.95
C THR A 182 25.19 16.75 -2.07
N ASP A 183 26.47 17.00 -2.34
CA ASP A 183 27.70 16.43 -1.77
C ASP A 183 28.00 16.81 -0.29
N SER A 184 27.03 16.72 0.62
CA SER A 184 27.35 16.82 2.07
C SER A 184 26.79 15.64 2.87
N THR A 185 27.48 14.50 2.76
CA THR A 185 27.13 13.22 3.38
C THR A 185 26.94 13.30 4.89
N GLU A 186 27.69 14.16 5.59
CA GLU A 186 27.61 14.26 7.07
C GLU A 186 26.40 15.08 7.55
N LYS A 187 26.02 16.15 6.84
CA LYS A 187 24.82 16.94 7.17
C LYS A 187 23.54 16.21 6.76
N ALA A 188 23.57 15.46 5.67
CA ALA A 188 22.46 14.62 5.24
C ALA A 188 22.21 13.47 6.24
N TYR A 189 23.27 12.83 6.73
CA TYR A 189 23.18 11.78 7.74
C TYR A 189 22.59 12.29 9.07
N ILE A 190 23.10 13.43 9.57
CA ILE A 190 22.56 14.05 10.79
C ILE A 190 21.09 14.44 10.58
N ALA A 191 20.72 15.02 9.42
CA ALA A 191 19.34 15.38 9.14
C ALA A 191 18.40 14.16 9.08
N ASP A 192 18.84 13.03 8.54
CA ASP A 192 18.05 11.79 8.52
C ASP A 192 17.95 11.14 9.91
N GLU A 193 19.00 11.21 10.73
CA GLU A 193 18.95 10.76 12.13
C GLU A 193 17.95 11.58 12.96
N TRP A 194 17.94 12.90 12.80
CA TRP A 194 16.93 13.78 13.43
C TRP A 194 15.51 13.51 12.92
N ARG A 195 15.34 13.23 11.63
CA ARG A 195 14.04 12.84 11.07
C ARG A 195 13.57 11.50 11.62
N GLN A 196 14.47 10.54 11.80
CA GLN A 196 14.15 9.24 12.36
C GLN A 196 13.78 9.35 13.85
N GLN A 197 14.56 10.10 14.63
CA GLN A 197 14.24 10.38 16.04
C GLN A 197 12.92 11.14 16.19
N ALA A 198 12.62 12.08 15.29
CA ALA A 198 11.32 12.76 15.28
C ALA A 198 10.18 11.80 14.95
N ARG A 199 10.36 10.88 13.99
CA ARG A 199 9.36 9.83 13.67
C ARG A 199 9.12 8.91 14.85
N ASP A 200 10.18 8.42 15.48
CA ASP A 200 10.10 7.50 16.62
C ASP A 200 9.44 8.19 17.83
N PHE A 201 9.81 9.44 18.12
CA PHE A 201 9.17 10.25 19.17
C PHE A 201 7.68 10.47 18.89
N ILE A 202 7.30 10.78 17.65
CA ILE A 202 5.90 10.98 17.32
C ILE A 202 5.11 9.67 17.37
N LEU A 203 5.71 8.55 16.94
CA LEU A 203 5.09 7.22 17.08
C LEU A 203 4.90 6.85 18.55
N GLU A 204 5.88 7.08 19.42
CA GLU A 204 5.75 6.86 20.87
C GLU A 204 4.66 7.74 21.49
N VAL A 205 4.55 9.00 21.07
CA VAL A 205 3.48 9.91 21.52
C VAL A 205 2.11 9.41 21.05
N ILE A 206 1.97 8.96 19.80
CA ILE A 206 0.71 8.42 19.26
C ILE A 206 0.33 7.13 20.00
N VAL A 207 1.26 6.18 20.15
CA VAL A 207 1.01 4.89 20.82
C VAL A 207 0.72 5.08 22.30
N GLY A 208 1.48 5.94 22.99
CA GLY A 208 1.23 6.30 24.39
C GLY A 208 -0.15 6.95 24.57
N HIS A 209 -0.57 7.81 23.64
CA HIS A 209 -1.91 8.40 23.65
C HIS A 209 -3.03 7.40 23.33
N GLU A 210 -2.81 6.44 22.42
CA GLU A 210 -3.76 5.36 22.11
C GLU A 210 -3.96 4.46 23.34
N LEU A 211 -2.88 4.04 24.02
CA LEU A 211 -2.93 3.22 25.24
C LEU A 211 -3.68 3.91 26.39
N VAL A 212 -3.43 5.21 26.62
CA VAL A 212 -4.18 5.98 27.63
C VAL A 212 -5.64 6.16 27.21
N GLY A 213 -5.91 6.31 25.91
CA GLY A 213 -7.26 6.42 25.38
C GLY A 213 -8.08 5.14 25.58
N THR A 214 -7.49 3.98 25.30
CA THR A 214 -8.16 2.69 25.53
C THR A 214 -8.38 2.44 27.00
N ALA A 215 -7.39 2.71 27.87
CA ALA A 215 -7.55 2.55 29.31
C ALA A 215 -8.67 3.44 29.89
N LEU A 216 -8.81 4.68 29.41
CA LEU A 216 -9.90 5.57 29.82
C LEU A 216 -11.27 5.11 29.29
N GLN A 217 -11.31 4.56 28.07
CA GLN A 217 -12.54 4.00 27.53
C GLN A 217 -13.00 2.80 28.36
N ASP A 218 -12.07 1.91 28.71
CA ASP A 218 -12.34 0.76 29.58
C ASP A 218 -12.83 1.24 30.97
N GLU A 219 -12.21 2.27 31.57
CA GLU A 219 -12.68 2.85 32.84
C GLU A 219 -14.09 3.46 32.73
N ILE A 220 -14.42 4.10 31.60
CA ILE A 220 -15.77 4.65 31.37
C ILE A 220 -16.79 3.52 31.23
N GLU A 221 -16.46 2.47 30.49
CA GLU A 221 -17.35 1.32 30.29
C GLU A 221 -17.60 0.58 31.61
N ILE A 222 -16.58 0.41 32.44
CA ILE A 222 -16.72 -0.15 33.80
C ILE A 222 -17.59 0.76 34.67
N ALA A 223 -17.35 2.07 34.67
CA ALA A 223 -18.12 3.02 35.49
C ALA A 223 -19.59 3.09 35.05
N ASP A 224 -19.87 3.05 33.75
CA ASP A 224 -21.23 3.01 33.22
C ASP A 224 -21.91 1.67 33.56
N ALA A 225 -21.18 0.55 33.55
CA ALA A 225 -21.69 -0.75 34.00
C ALA A 225 -22.01 -0.76 35.51
N ASP A 226 -21.11 -0.24 36.35
CA ASP A 226 -21.33 -0.11 37.79
C ASP A 226 -22.53 0.78 38.10
N TYR A 227 -22.69 1.89 37.37
CA TYR A 227 -23.84 2.78 37.49
C TYR A 227 -25.15 2.06 37.11
N ASN A 228 -25.16 1.35 35.98
CA ASN A 228 -26.33 0.58 35.56
C ASN A 228 -26.69 -0.52 36.57
N ASN A 229 -25.68 -1.22 37.12
CA ASN A 229 -25.87 -2.22 38.16
C ASN A 229 -26.49 -1.59 39.42
N ALA A 230 -25.98 -0.45 39.88
CA ALA A 230 -26.56 0.28 41.00
C ALA A 230 -28.00 0.72 40.72
N CYS A 231 -28.32 1.15 39.50
CA CYS A 231 -29.69 1.45 39.10
C CYS A 231 -30.60 0.21 39.12
N VAL A 232 -30.11 -0.95 38.67
CA VAL A 232 -30.86 -2.22 38.74
C VAL A 232 -31.11 -2.65 40.18
N GLU A 233 -30.10 -2.57 41.06
CA GLU A 233 -30.27 -2.83 42.49
C GLU A 233 -31.29 -1.88 43.12
N LEU A 234 -31.24 -0.60 42.78
CA LEU A 234 -32.20 0.39 43.23
C LEU A 234 -33.61 0.09 42.71
N LEU A 235 -33.76 -0.37 41.47
CA LEU A 235 -35.04 -0.84 40.93
C LEU A 235 -35.58 -2.07 41.65
N THR A 236 -34.72 -3.01 42.03
CA THR A 236 -35.15 -4.19 42.80
C THR A 236 -35.61 -3.82 44.21
N SER A 237 -34.97 -2.83 44.85
CA SER A 237 -35.39 -2.33 46.17
C SER A 237 -36.63 -1.43 46.11
N LEU A 238 -36.85 -0.72 44.99
CA LEU A 238 -38.04 0.10 44.75
C LEU A 238 -39.26 -0.69 44.27
N ARG A 239 -39.17 -2.01 44.06
CA ARG A 239 -40.37 -2.85 43.86
C ARG A 239 -41.23 -2.80 45.11
N LEU A 240 -42.16 -1.86 45.13
CA LEU A 240 -43.10 -1.64 46.21
C LEU A 240 -43.92 -2.92 46.47
N PRO A 241 -44.18 -3.27 47.75
CA PRO A 241 -45.15 -4.30 48.06
C PRO A 241 -46.51 -3.94 47.43
N PRO A 242 -47.28 -4.92 46.93
CA PRO A 242 -48.55 -4.69 46.21
C PRO A 242 -49.71 -4.12 47.08
N HIS A 243 -49.41 -3.56 48.26
CA HIS A 243 -50.37 -3.12 49.26
C HIS A 243 -50.24 -1.65 49.67
N GLN A 244 -49.77 -0.78 48.77
CA GLN A 244 -50.11 0.64 48.92
C GLN A 244 -51.55 0.83 48.47
N THR A 245 -52.41 1.06 49.46
CA THR A 245 -53.82 1.40 49.32
C THR A 245 -54.00 2.40 48.19
N ALA A 246 -54.60 1.95 47.09
CA ALA A 246 -55.08 2.83 46.04
C ALA A 246 -55.89 3.95 46.69
N LEU A 247 -55.55 5.21 46.40
CA LEU A 247 -56.40 6.32 46.77
C LEU A 247 -57.81 6.05 46.23
N GLU A 248 -58.85 6.16 47.05
CA GLU A 248 -60.24 5.87 46.63
C GLU A 248 -60.56 6.55 45.28
N GLY A 249 -60.67 5.74 44.22
CA GLY A 249 -61.00 6.17 42.86
C GLY A 249 -59.83 6.46 41.89
N MET A 250 -58.57 6.15 42.25
CA MET A 250 -57.41 6.21 41.34
C MET A 250 -56.76 4.83 41.15
N GLU A 251 -56.21 4.62 39.95
CA GLU A 251 -55.38 3.45 39.62
C GLU A 251 -54.07 3.51 40.41
N SER A 252 -53.53 2.35 40.79
CA SER A 252 -52.23 2.29 41.45
C SER A 252 -51.13 2.71 40.47
N VAL A 253 -50.03 3.28 40.99
CA VAL A 253 -48.82 3.58 40.19
C VAL A 253 -48.38 2.35 39.39
N GLN A 254 -48.48 1.16 39.99
CA GLN A 254 -48.15 -0.10 39.33
C GLN A 254 -49.03 -0.37 38.09
N SER A 255 -50.33 -0.12 38.18
CA SER A 255 -51.27 -0.29 37.05
C SER A 255 -50.97 0.69 35.91
N ILE A 256 -50.62 1.93 36.25
CA ILE A 256 -50.25 2.97 35.29
C ILE A 256 -48.96 2.58 34.55
N LEU A 257 -47.95 2.10 35.29
CA LEU A 257 -46.68 1.66 34.72
C LEU A 257 -46.84 0.42 33.83
N GLN A 258 -47.69 -0.54 34.21
CA GLN A 258 -48.02 -1.72 33.38
C GLN A 258 -48.70 -1.36 32.06
N ALA A 259 -49.36 -0.20 31.98
CA ALA A 259 -49.99 0.28 30.75
C ALA A 259 -49.00 0.95 29.77
N ILE A 260 -47.72 1.08 30.12
CA ILE A 260 -46.66 1.63 29.25
C ILE A 260 -46.00 0.47 28.49
N PRO A 261 -46.19 0.36 27.16
CA PRO A 261 -45.56 -0.69 26.37
C PRO A 261 -44.03 -0.57 26.44
N LEU A 262 -43.34 -1.71 26.43
CA LEU A 262 -41.87 -1.79 26.41
C LEU A 262 -41.17 -1.22 27.66
N LEU A 263 -41.91 -0.84 28.71
CA LEU A 263 -41.31 -0.34 29.94
C LEU A 263 -40.45 -1.42 30.62
N GLU A 264 -40.91 -2.68 30.64
CA GLU A 264 -40.12 -3.79 31.18
C GLU A 264 -38.85 -4.05 30.36
N GLU A 265 -38.94 -4.03 29.03
CA GLU A 265 -37.76 -4.14 28.15
C GLU A 265 -36.78 -2.96 28.35
N CYS A 266 -37.31 -1.78 28.68
CA CYS A 266 -36.49 -0.62 29.03
C CYS A 266 -35.76 -0.80 30.37
N ALA A 267 -36.33 -1.54 31.32
CA ALA A 267 -35.68 -1.79 32.61
C ALA A 267 -34.34 -2.53 32.45
N ASP A 268 -34.29 -3.48 31.52
CA ASP A 268 -33.09 -4.28 31.25
C ASP A 268 -32.05 -3.51 30.43
N ARG A 269 -32.49 -2.69 29.47
CA ARG A 269 -31.58 -2.00 28.53
C ARG A 269 -31.16 -0.60 28.97
N ASN A 270 -32.01 0.09 29.71
CA ASN A 270 -31.76 1.44 30.24
C ASN A 270 -32.45 1.62 31.61
N PRO A 271 -31.85 1.08 32.68
CA PRO A 271 -32.43 1.14 34.02
C PRO A 271 -32.57 2.58 34.52
N THR A 272 -31.74 3.50 34.03
CA THR A 272 -31.79 4.93 34.35
C THR A 272 -33.05 5.60 33.83
N LEU A 273 -33.40 5.37 32.55
CA LEU A 273 -34.63 5.90 31.96
C LEU A 273 -35.86 5.30 32.64
N HIS A 274 -35.79 4.01 32.96
CA HIS A 274 -36.85 3.33 33.70
C HIS A 274 -37.07 3.94 35.10
N LEU A 275 -36.01 4.22 35.85
CA LEU A 275 -36.07 4.93 37.14
C LEU A 275 -36.64 6.33 37.00
N GLU A 276 -36.18 7.12 36.02
CA GLU A 276 -36.68 8.48 35.77
C GLU A 276 -38.20 8.48 35.56
N ILE A 277 -38.70 7.50 34.79
CA ILE A 277 -40.13 7.35 34.53
C ILE A 277 -40.88 7.00 35.82
N ILE A 278 -40.43 6.00 36.58
CA ILE A 278 -41.06 5.60 37.85
C ILE A 278 -41.13 6.77 38.83
N MET A 279 -40.02 7.48 39.03
CA MET A 279 -39.95 8.62 39.95
C MET A 279 -40.93 9.72 39.51
N SER A 280 -41.00 10.02 38.21
CA SER A 280 -41.93 11.04 37.70
C SER A 280 -43.40 10.72 37.97
N PHE A 281 -43.79 9.45 37.95
CA PHE A 281 -45.15 9.03 38.31
C PHE A 281 -45.39 9.06 39.82
N GLN A 282 -44.40 8.66 40.61
CA GLN A 282 -44.47 8.76 42.08
C GLN A 282 -44.62 10.21 42.52
N ASP A 283 -43.84 11.13 41.95
CA ASP A 283 -43.93 12.56 42.25
C ASP A 283 -45.31 13.13 41.93
N LEU A 284 -45.87 12.78 40.76
CA LEU A 284 -47.20 13.24 40.35
C LEU A 284 -48.30 12.73 41.30
N MET A 285 -48.20 11.49 41.77
CA MET A 285 -49.14 10.95 42.75
C MET A 285 -48.96 11.60 44.13
N ASN A 286 -47.73 11.83 44.56
CA ASN A 286 -47.42 12.53 45.80
C ASN A 286 -47.96 13.97 45.78
N GLU A 287 -47.79 14.70 44.67
CA GLU A 287 -48.37 16.03 44.44
C GLU A 287 -49.90 16.00 44.62
N LEU A 288 -50.58 15.03 44.01
CA LEU A 288 -52.03 14.90 44.13
C LEU A 288 -52.46 14.63 45.57
N GLU A 289 -51.77 13.74 46.27
CA GLU A 289 -52.08 13.46 47.67
C GLU A 289 -51.90 14.69 48.56
N VAL A 290 -50.83 15.46 48.35
CA VAL A 290 -50.60 16.71 49.07
C VAL A 290 -51.70 17.71 48.77
N ASP A 291 -52.08 17.89 47.50
CA ASP A 291 -53.18 18.76 47.06
C ASP A 291 -54.52 18.36 47.74
N LEU A 292 -54.85 17.07 47.75
CA LEU A 292 -56.08 16.56 48.36
C LEU A 292 -56.06 16.69 49.88
N ARG A 293 -54.91 16.46 50.54
CA ARG A 293 -54.73 16.69 51.98
C ARG A 293 -54.89 18.17 52.32
N GLN A 294 -54.32 19.07 51.53
CA GLN A 294 -54.48 20.52 51.70
C GLN A 294 -55.94 20.96 51.50
N LEU A 295 -56.62 20.47 50.46
CA LEU A 295 -58.05 20.76 50.24
C LEU A 295 -58.91 20.29 51.41
N LYS A 296 -58.64 19.09 51.93
CA LYS A 296 -59.35 18.54 53.09
C LYS A 296 -59.10 19.36 54.36
N SER A 297 -57.85 19.76 54.60
CA SER A 297 -57.47 20.64 55.72
C SER A 297 -58.18 22.00 55.63
N ASN A 298 -58.15 22.62 54.45
CA ASN A 298 -58.81 23.90 54.19
C ASN A 298 -60.33 23.81 54.37
N PHE A 299 -60.95 22.71 53.90
CA PHE A 299 -62.36 22.44 54.14
C PHE A 299 -62.66 22.37 55.63
N PHE A 300 -61.91 21.58 56.41
CA PHE A 300 -62.13 21.48 57.85
C PHE A 300 -61.95 22.80 58.58
N ALA A 301 -60.94 23.60 58.21
CA ALA A 301 -60.71 24.93 58.80
C ALA A 301 -61.90 25.88 58.55
N GLN A 302 -62.44 25.88 57.33
CA GLN A 302 -63.61 26.71 56.98
C GLN A 302 -64.91 26.18 57.57
N ALA A 303 -65.11 24.87 57.56
CA ALA A 303 -66.33 24.23 58.07
C ALA A 303 -66.40 24.26 59.62
N SER A 304 -65.27 24.33 60.32
CA SER A 304 -65.24 24.43 61.79
C SER A 304 -65.57 25.82 62.33
N LEU A 305 -65.68 26.83 61.46
CA LEU A 305 -66.03 28.19 61.88
C LEU A 305 -67.44 28.23 62.51
N PRO A 306 -67.70 29.18 63.42
CA PRO A 306 -68.98 29.31 64.12
C PRO A 306 -70.17 29.57 63.18
N ASP A 307 -69.90 30.07 61.97
CA ASP A 307 -70.88 30.34 60.94
C ASP A 307 -71.21 29.13 60.05
N ALA A 308 -70.63 27.96 60.33
CA ALA A 308 -70.87 26.70 59.63
C ALA A 308 -71.22 25.56 60.62
N ALA A 309 -70.29 24.64 60.90
CA ALA A 309 -70.52 23.49 61.78
C ALA A 309 -70.15 23.74 63.26
N LYS A 310 -69.64 24.94 63.59
CA LYS A 310 -69.30 25.41 64.95
C LYS A 310 -68.16 24.70 65.67
N THR A 311 -67.91 23.43 65.38
CA THR A 311 -66.84 22.62 65.99
C THR A 311 -66.12 21.80 64.93
N LEU A 312 -64.87 21.42 65.20
CA LEU A 312 -64.08 20.58 64.31
C LEU A 312 -64.66 19.16 64.17
N ASP A 313 -65.25 18.63 65.23
CA ASP A 313 -65.85 17.28 65.22
C ASP A 313 -67.15 17.25 64.41
N ALA A 314 -67.96 18.31 64.50
CA ALA A 314 -69.11 18.50 63.63
C ALA A 314 -68.70 18.66 62.15
N ALA A 315 -67.62 19.39 61.86
CA ALA A 315 -67.09 19.54 60.50
C ALA A 315 -66.52 18.23 59.90
N LYS A 316 -66.00 17.34 60.74
CA LYS A 316 -65.56 15.99 60.33
C LYS A 316 -66.71 15.00 60.15
N SER A 317 -67.85 15.25 60.79
CA SER A 317 -69.04 14.42 60.68
C SER A 317 -69.66 14.51 59.28
N LEU A 318 -70.23 13.39 58.84
CA LEU A 318 -70.99 13.32 57.59
C LEU A 318 -72.26 14.18 57.62
N CYS A 319 -72.71 14.66 58.78
CA CYS A 319 -73.95 15.43 58.92
C CYS A 319 -73.71 16.82 59.52
N GLY A 320 -72.48 17.33 59.57
CA GLY A 320 -72.23 18.68 60.11
C GLY A 320 -72.55 18.83 61.61
N GLY A 321 -72.60 17.73 62.36
CA GLY A 321 -73.00 17.69 63.78
C GLY A 321 -74.50 17.50 64.01
N TRP A 322 -75.32 17.45 62.95
CA TRP A 322 -76.76 17.16 63.05
C TRP A 322 -77.04 15.67 63.13
N ASN A 323 -78.22 15.31 63.63
CA ASN A 323 -78.69 13.93 63.61
C ASN A 323 -78.93 13.48 62.14
N ALA A 324 -78.63 12.22 61.82
CA ALA A 324 -78.82 11.65 60.48
C ALA A 324 -80.26 11.81 59.96
N HIS A 325 -81.27 11.69 60.83
CA HIS A 325 -82.68 11.88 60.46
C HIS A 325 -83.03 13.35 60.16
N GLU A 326 -82.39 14.30 60.85
CA GLU A 326 -82.58 15.74 60.61
C GLU A 326 -81.85 16.16 59.33
N GLU A 327 -80.67 15.61 59.09
CA GLU A 327 -79.90 15.77 57.87
C GLU A 327 -80.67 15.27 56.63
N GLU A 328 -81.29 14.09 56.70
CA GLU A 328 -82.08 13.54 55.58
C GLU A 328 -83.28 14.44 55.24
N ARG A 329 -83.99 14.90 56.28
CA ARG A 329 -85.10 15.85 56.15
C ARG A 329 -84.65 17.20 55.59
N PHE A 330 -83.52 17.71 56.06
CA PHE A 330 -82.88 18.92 55.55
C PHE A 330 -82.56 18.77 54.07
N LEU A 331 -81.88 17.68 53.68
CA LEU A 331 -81.49 17.43 52.30
C LEU A 331 -82.68 17.31 51.35
N HIS A 332 -83.80 16.73 51.80
CA HIS A 332 -85.03 16.65 51.00
C HIS A 332 -85.56 18.05 50.65
N VAL A 333 -85.66 18.94 51.65
CA VAL A 333 -86.11 20.32 51.45
C VAL A 333 -85.09 21.15 50.66
N TYR A 334 -83.80 20.99 50.97
CA TYR A 334 -82.71 21.72 50.34
C TYR A 334 -82.60 21.41 48.84
N LYS A 335 -82.74 20.14 48.44
CA LYS A 335 -82.75 19.73 47.02
C LYS A 335 -83.94 20.30 46.25
N VAL A 336 -85.12 20.34 46.87
CA VAL A 336 -86.32 20.92 46.24
C VAL A 336 -86.14 22.42 46.02
N TYR A 337 -85.54 23.12 46.98
CA TYR A 337 -85.24 24.55 46.85
C TYR A 337 -84.15 24.86 45.82
N GLU A 338 -83.12 24.00 45.71
CA GLU A 338 -82.05 24.18 44.72
C GLU A 338 -82.59 24.18 43.27
N HIS A 339 -83.67 23.43 43.01
CA HIS A 339 -84.30 23.35 41.70
C HIS A 339 -85.38 24.42 41.44
N ASP A 340 -85.96 25.03 42.49
CA ASP A 340 -87.01 26.05 42.37
C ASP A 340 -86.83 27.19 43.40
N PRO A 341 -85.98 28.19 43.09
CA PRO A 341 -85.62 29.27 44.01
C PRO A 341 -86.73 30.31 44.22
N LEU A 342 -87.88 30.18 43.54
CA LEU A 342 -89.00 31.13 43.63
C LEU A 342 -89.89 30.90 44.87
N ARG A 343 -89.64 29.85 45.67
CA ARG A 343 -90.32 29.66 46.96
C ARG A 343 -89.81 30.66 47.98
N SER A 344 -90.61 31.71 48.22
CA SER A 344 -90.27 32.86 49.05
C SER A 344 -89.99 32.57 50.54
N ASP A 345 -90.31 31.38 51.05
CA ASP A 345 -90.18 31.07 52.49
C ASP A 345 -89.47 29.73 52.78
N LEU A 346 -88.23 29.59 52.30
CA LEU A 346 -87.35 28.44 52.59
C LEU A 346 -87.23 28.16 54.09
N PHE A 347 -87.06 29.20 54.90
CA PHE A 347 -86.90 29.07 56.35
C PHE A 347 -88.19 28.63 57.05
N ALA A 348 -89.37 29.03 56.56
CA ALA A 348 -90.64 28.54 57.10
C ALA A 348 -90.80 27.03 56.84
N LEU A 349 -90.41 26.57 55.64
CA LEU A 349 -90.45 25.16 55.28
C LEU A 349 -89.49 24.33 56.14
N PHE A 350 -88.26 24.81 56.38
CA PHE A 350 -87.33 24.13 57.29
C PHE A 350 -87.87 24.05 58.72
N ARG A 351 -88.49 25.10 59.25
CA ARG A 351 -89.10 25.09 60.60
C ARG A 351 -90.23 24.06 60.73
N THR A 352 -91.00 23.82 59.66
CA THR A 352 -92.06 22.78 59.69
C THR A 352 -91.51 21.36 59.71
N VAL A 353 -90.36 21.14 59.06
CA VAL A 353 -89.79 19.80 58.85
C VAL A 353 -88.76 19.44 59.93
N LEU A 354 -88.14 20.45 60.55
CA LEU A 354 -87.09 20.35 61.57
C LEU A 354 -87.51 21.04 62.89
N PRO A 355 -88.52 20.52 63.60
CA PRO A 355 -89.10 21.17 64.78
C PRO A 355 -88.17 21.21 66.01
N ALA A 356 -87.09 20.42 66.03
CA ALA A 356 -86.10 20.38 67.11
C ALA A 356 -85.04 21.50 67.01
N LEU A 357 -84.94 22.17 65.85
CA LEU A 357 -83.97 23.23 65.56
C LEU A 357 -84.66 24.59 65.62
N THR A 358 -84.35 25.38 66.65
CA THR A 358 -85.14 26.57 67.01
C THR A 358 -84.60 27.89 66.45
N SER A 359 -83.37 27.92 65.93
CA SER A 359 -82.72 29.16 65.47
C SER A 359 -82.51 29.17 63.95
N ASP A 360 -82.90 30.27 63.30
CA ASP A 360 -82.60 30.51 61.87
C ASP A 360 -81.10 30.54 61.61
N ASP A 361 -80.30 30.90 62.61
CA ASP A 361 -78.84 30.94 62.48
C ASP A 361 -78.24 29.55 62.39
N ASP A 362 -78.85 28.53 63.02
CA ASP A 362 -78.41 27.13 62.91
C ASP A 362 -78.71 26.56 61.53
N ILE A 363 -79.86 26.93 60.95
CA ILE A 363 -80.23 26.54 59.58
C ILE A 363 -79.28 27.22 58.58
N LYS A 364 -78.99 28.52 58.75
CA LYS A 364 -78.03 29.24 57.90
C LYS A 364 -76.63 28.65 57.98
N SER A 365 -76.17 28.30 59.18
CA SER A 365 -74.85 27.72 59.38
C SER A 365 -74.75 26.33 58.74
N HIS A 366 -75.80 25.52 58.85
CA HIS A 366 -75.85 24.20 58.22
C HIS A 366 -75.95 24.26 56.68
N ILE A 367 -76.68 25.23 56.13
CA ILE A 367 -76.67 25.54 54.69
C ILE A 367 -75.25 25.88 54.24
N LYS A 368 -74.54 26.75 54.98
CA LYS A 368 -73.15 27.11 54.67
C LYS A 368 -72.21 25.90 54.72
N PHE A 369 -72.35 25.04 55.73
CA PHE A 369 -71.61 23.77 55.81
C PHE A 369 -71.82 22.90 54.57
N HIS A 370 -73.07 22.72 54.13
CA HIS A 370 -73.39 21.94 52.93
C HIS A 370 -72.85 22.55 51.63
N GLN A 371 -72.91 23.88 51.50
CA GLN A 371 -72.29 24.59 50.38
C GLN A 371 -70.77 24.38 50.35
N LEU A 372 -70.08 24.53 51.50
CA LEU A 372 -68.64 24.28 51.63
C LEU A 372 -68.29 22.83 51.32
N ARG A 373 -69.10 21.87 51.79
CA ARG A 373 -68.91 20.44 51.56
C ARG A 373 -69.09 20.05 50.09
N ARG A 374 -70.14 20.56 49.44
CA ARG A 374 -70.36 20.37 48.00
C ARG A 374 -69.19 20.93 47.20
N PHE A 375 -68.76 22.15 47.52
CA PHE A 375 -67.62 22.79 46.87
C PHE A 375 -66.32 22.02 47.07
N TYR A 376 -66.08 21.49 48.27
CA TYR A 376 -64.94 20.61 48.56
C TYR A 376 -64.99 19.34 47.69
N HIS A 377 -66.13 18.63 47.64
CA HIS A 377 -66.26 17.43 46.81
C HIS A 377 -66.06 17.73 45.32
N GLN A 378 -66.63 18.83 44.82
CA GLN A 378 -66.44 19.27 43.44
C GLN A 378 -64.95 19.57 43.15
N LYS A 379 -64.29 20.36 44.00
CA LYS A 379 -62.85 20.64 43.86
C LYS A 379 -61.98 19.39 43.95
N ALA A 380 -62.28 18.47 44.87
CA ALA A 380 -61.56 17.21 44.99
C ALA A 380 -61.74 16.35 43.73
N GLN A 381 -62.94 16.31 43.15
CA GLN A 381 -63.21 15.65 41.88
C GLN A 381 -62.45 16.31 40.72
N ASP A 382 -62.45 17.63 40.64
CA ASP A 382 -61.71 18.38 39.61
C ASP A 382 -60.20 18.11 39.70
N ARG A 383 -59.64 18.05 40.92
CA ARG A 383 -58.22 17.70 41.13
C ARG A 383 -57.90 16.27 40.70
N ARG A 384 -58.77 15.31 41.02
CA ARG A 384 -58.62 13.93 40.56
C ARG A 384 -58.70 13.83 39.03
N GLN A 385 -59.61 14.56 38.39
CA GLN A 385 -59.71 14.60 36.92
C GLN A 385 -58.48 15.25 36.29
N LEU A 386 -57.97 16.34 36.87
CA LEU A 386 -56.75 16.99 36.41
C LEU A 386 -55.55 16.03 36.53
N ALA A 387 -55.43 15.30 37.64
CA ALA A 387 -54.40 14.30 37.81
C ALA A 387 -54.51 13.17 36.78
N LYS A 388 -55.71 12.64 36.49
CA LYS A 388 -55.90 11.66 35.40
C LYS A 388 -55.36 12.18 34.06
N ARG A 389 -55.63 13.45 33.74
CA ARG A 389 -55.11 14.09 32.51
C ARG A 389 -53.59 14.20 32.54
N LYS A 390 -53.00 14.63 33.67
CA LYS A 390 -51.54 14.72 33.84
C LYS A 390 -50.88 13.34 33.74
N VAL A 391 -51.45 12.31 34.34
CA VAL A 391 -50.98 10.92 34.24
C VAL A 391 -51.00 10.45 32.79
N ALA A 392 -52.09 10.67 32.06
CA ALA A 392 -52.18 10.29 30.65
C ALA A 392 -51.14 11.02 29.79
N GLN A 393 -50.91 12.32 30.04
CA GLN A 393 -49.85 13.09 29.36
C GLN A 393 -48.45 12.59 29.73
N ALA A 394 -48.21 12.26 31.00
CA ALA A 394 -46.95 11.69 31.46
C ALA A 394 -46.70 10.31 30.83
N GLN A 395 -47.74 9.49 30.70
CA GLN A 395 -47.70 8.19 30.02
C GLN A 395 -47.35 8.33 28.53
N GLU A 396 -47.99 9.26 27.82
CA GLU A 396 -47.66 9.54 26.42
C GLU A 396 -46.21 10.05 26.27
N LYS A 397 -45.76 10.92 27.18
CA LYS A 397 -44.38 11.42 27.21
C LYS A 397 -43.38 10.30 27.50
N ALA A 398 -43.68 9.40 28.44
CA ALA A 398 -42.87 8.24 28.76
C ALA A 398 -42.77 7.28 27.55
N ASN A 399 -43.91 6.96 26.92
CA ASN A 399 -43.96 6.15 25.69
C ASN A 399 -43.06 6.76 24.60
N ARG A 400 -43.15 8.07 24.36
CA ARG A 400 -42.30 8.75 23.37
C ARG A 400 -40.82 8.68 23.72
N LYS A 401 -40.46 8.87 25.00
CA LYS A 401 -39.05 8.75 25.44
C LYS A 401 -38.51 7.34 25.23
N ILE A 402 -39.28 6.31 25.60
CA ILE A 402 -38.91 4.90 25.42
C ILE A 402 -38.75 4.59 23.93
N GLU A 403 -39.72 4.99 23.09
CA GLU A 403 -39.65 4.78 21.65
C GLU A 403 -38.42 5.46 21.02
N MET A 404 -38.14 6.72 21.39
CA MET A 404 -36.95 7.42 20.91
C MET A 404 -35.66 6.69 21.30
N TYR A 405 -35.57 6.16 22.52
CA TYR A 405 -34.43 5.38 22.98
C TYR A 405 -34.24 4.11 22.11
N PHE A 406 -35.29 3.32 21.91
CA PHE A 406 -35.19 2.12 21.08
C PHE A 406 -34.90 2.42 19.61
N GLN A 407 -35.41 3.52 19.06
CA GLN A 407 -35.07 3.98 17.71
C GLN A 407 -33.61 4.40 17.61
N GLN A 408 -33.09 5.08 18.62
CA GLN A 408 -31.68 5.45 18.69
C GLN A 408 -30.79 4.20 18.79
N GLU A 409 -31.17 3.21 19.59
CA GLU A 409 -30.45 1.94 19.71
C GLU A 409 -30.39 1.20 18.36
N LYS A 410 -31.53 1.06 17.69
CA LYS A 410 -31.62 0.48 16.34
C LYS A 410 -30.76 1.24 15.33
N TRP A 411 -30.75 2.57 15.40
CA TRP A 411 -29.92 3.40 14.53
C TRP A 411 -28.42 3.19 14.79
N GLN A 412 -28.00 3.10 16.05
CA GLN A 412 -26.61 2.80 16.41
C GLN A 412 -26.19 1.41 15.94
N ALA A 413 -27.04 0.39 16.13
CA ALA A 413 -26.79 -0.96 15.64
C ALA A 413 -26.60 -0.97 14.11
N LYS A 414 -27.48 -0.30 13.36
CA LYS A 414 -27.36 -0.14 11.90
C LYS A 414 -26.10 0.64 11.50
N LYS A 415 -25.70 1.65 12.27
CA LYS A 415 -24.46 2.41 12.05
C LYS A 415 -23.23 1.52 12.24
N GLN A 416 -23.22 0.68 13.27
CA GLN A 416 -22.15 -0.30 13.50
C GLN A 416 -22.10 -1.35 12.38
N GLU A 417 -23.24 -1.88 11.95
CA GLU A 417 -23.32 -2.82 10.81
C GLU A 417 -22.78 -2.18 9.52
N ASN A 418 -23.17 -0.94 9.23
CA ASN A 418 -22.65 -0.19 8.08
C ASN A 418 -21.14 0.05 8.18
N LYS A 419 -20.63 0.33 9.38
CA LYS A 419 -19.18 0.48 9.61
C LYS A 419 -18.46 -0.84 9.34
N ALA A 420 -18.94 -1.95 9.91
CA ALA A 420 -18.38 -3.28 9.67
C ALA A 420 -18.40 -3.66 8.18
N SER A 421 -19.48 -3.33 7.47
CA SER A 421 -19.60 -3.54 6.03
C SER A 421 -18.58 -2.70 5.24
N ARG A 422 -18.41 -1.42 5.60
CA ARG A 422 -17.38 -0.54 5.02
C ARG A 422 -15.97 -1.05 5.26
N ASP A 423 -15.68 -1.52 6.48
CA ASP A 423 -14.38 -2.08 6.85
C ASP A 423 -14.10 -3.36 6.05
N LYS A 424 -15.10 -4.22 5.86
CA LYS A 424 -15.00 -5.40 4.99
C LYS A 424 -14.75 -5.01 3.53
N CYS A 425 -15.44 -4.00 3.01
CA CYS A 425 -15.17 -3.46 1.67
C CYS A 425 -13.75 -2.90 1.55
N ALA A 426 -13.25 -2.19 2.57
CA ALA A 426 -11.89 -1.66 2.59
C ALA A 426 -10.85 -2.79 2.58
N GLN A 427 -11.05 -3.84 3.37
CA GLN A 427 -10.20 -5.04 3.36
C GLN A 427 -10.18 -5.73 1.99
N LEU A 428 -11.35 -5.89 1.35
CA LEU A 428 -11.43 -6.48 0.00
C LEU A 428 -10.73 -5.62 -1.04
N ARG A 429 -10.85 -4.29 -0.97
CA ARG A 429 -10.10 -3.37 -1.83
C ARG A 429 -8.60 -3.51 -1.63
N GLY A 430 -8.14 -3.62 -0.37
CA GLY A 430 -6.73 -3.89 -0.05
C GLY A 430 -6.22 -5.17 -0.74
N LYS A 431 -6.97 -6.27 -0.65
CA LYS A 431 -6.62 -7.53 -1.34
C LYS A 431 -6.60 -7.42 -2.87
N VAL A 432 -7.51 -6.62 -3.45
CA VAL A 432 -7.51 -6.36 -4.90
C VAL A 432 -6.25 -5.57 -5.30
N PHE A 433 -5.84 -4.59 -4.52
CA PHE A 433 -4.58 -3.87 -4.76
C PHE A 433 -3.37 -4.78 -4.64
N GLU A 434 -3.29 -5.60 -3.58
CA GLU A 434 -2.22 -6.59 -3.43
C GLU A 434 -2.15 -7.56 -4.62
N TRP A 435 -3.30 -8.01 -5.11
CA TRP A 435 -3.37 -8.87 -6.29
C TRP A 435 -2.94 -8.14 -7.58
N GLN A 436 -3.31 -6.87 -7.75
CA GLN A 436 -2.86 -6.06 -8.87
C GLN A 436 -1.34 -5.88 -8.85
N ASP A 437 -0.77 -5.55 -7.68
CA ASP A 437 0.68 -5.42 -7.50
C ASP A 437 1.41 -6.74 -7.81
N GLN A 438 0.87 -7.87 -7.35
CA GLN A 438 1.41 -9.20 -7.67
C GLN A 438 1.35 -9.50 -9.16
N LYS A 439 0.23 -9.15 -9.82
CA LYS A 439 0.07 -9.33 -11.26
C LYS A 439 1.07 -8.47 -12.04
N GLU A 440 1.21 -7.20 -11.69
CA GLU A 440 2.18 -6.29 -12.32
C GLU A 440 3.63 -6.73 -12.06
N ALA A 441 3.94 -7.24 -10.87
CA ALA A 441 5.24 -7.85 -10.58
C ALA A 441 5.49 -9.09 -11.46
N HIS A 442 4.51 -9.97 -11.61
CA HIS A 442 4.60 -11.15 -12.47
C HIS A 442 4.77 -10.77 -13.96
N GLU A 443 4.04 -9.76 -14.44
CA GLU A 443 4.19 -9.24 -15.80
C GLU A 443 5.58 -8.66 -16.05
N ARG A 444 6.15 -7.92 -15.08
CA ARG A 444 7.55 -7.44 -15.14
C ARG A 444 8.55 -8.59 -15.22
N VAL A 445 8.38 -9.63 -14.40
CA VAL A 445 9.24 -10.82 -14.44
C VAL A 445 9.16 -11.51 -15.80
N LEU A 446 7.95 -11.66 -16.36
CA LEU A 446 7.77 -12.23 -17.71
C LEU A 446 8.43 -11.38 -18.80
N GLN A 447 8.38 -10.06 -18.70
CA GLN A 447 9.06 -9.16 -19.64
C GLN A 447 10.58 -9.33 -19.57
N HIS A 448 11.15 -9.36 -18.36
CA HIS A 448 12.57 -9.62 -18.18
C HIS A 448 12.99 -11.00 -18.70
N GLN A 449 12.16 -12.04 -18.48
CA GLN A 449 12.46 -13.36 -19.03
C GLN A 449 12.52 -13.36 -20.56
N ARG A 450 11.56 -12.70 -21.23
CA ARG A 450 11.57 -12.57 -22.70
C ARG A 450 12.79 -11.80 -23.21
N GLU A 451 13.22 -10.78 -22.49
CA GLU A 451 14.42 -10.02 -22.83
C GLU A 451 15.69 -10.89 -22.70
N ILE A 452 15.80 -11.67 -21.62
CA ILE A 452 16.88 -12.64 -21.43
C ILE A 452 16.88 -13.69 -22.55
N ASP A 453 15.72 -14.24 -22.89
CA ASP A 453 15.59 -15.23 -23.97
C ASP A 453 15.99 -14.64 -25.33
N SER A 454 15.60 -13.39 -25.63
CA SER A 454 16.02 -12.67 -26.84
C SER A 454 17.53 -12.48 -26.90
N LEU A 455 18.17 -12.11 -25.78
CA LEU A 455 19.63 -11.97 -25.69
C LEU A 455 20.34 -13.31 -25.88
N HIS A 456 19.76 -14.41 -25.37
CA HIS A 456 20.28 -15.76 -25.62
C HIS A 456 20.17 -16.14 -27.10
N GLU A 457 19.03 -15.90 -27.75
CA GLU A 457 18.86 -16.16 -29.18
C GLU A 457 19.83 -15.33 -30.04
N GLU A 458 20.05 -14.05 -29.71
CA GLU A 458 21.04 -13.22 -30.40
C GLU A 458 22.46 -13.75 -30.23
N LYS A 459 22.81 -14.17 -29.01
CA LYS A 459 24.11 -14.79 -28.74
C LYS A 459 24.28 -16.09 -29.52
N ASP A 460 23.26 -16.93 -29.60
CA ASP A 460 23.31 -18.19 -30.35
C ASP A 460 23.44 -17.96 -31.86
N LYS A 461 22.70 -16.98 -32.42
CA LYS A 461 22.86 -16.54 -33.81
C LYS A 461 24.28 -16.04 -34.08
N PHE A 462 24.83 -15.24 -33.17
CA PHE A 462 26.19 -14.73 -33.28
C PHE A 462 27.22 -15.88 -33.29
N LEU A 463 27.08 -16.86 -32.40
CA LEU A 463 27.95 -18.04 -32.37
C LEU A 463 27.84 -18.86 -33.66
N GLN A 464 26.62 -19.10 -34.16
CA GLN A 464 26.42 -19.79 -35.43
C GLN A 464 27.07 -19.06 -36.62
N ASP A 465 27.00 -17.74 -36.65
CA ASP A 465 27.61 -16.95 -37.72
C ASP A 465 29.14 -16.92 -37.61
N GLU A 466 29.71 -16.88 -36.41
CA GLU A 466 31.16 -17.07 -36.21
C GLU A 466 31.62 -18.47 -36.66
N ASP A 467 30.85 -19.52 -36.35
CA ASP A 467 31.14 -20.89 -36.81
C ASP A 467 31.10 -20.98 -38.34
N LYS A 468 30.08 -20.40 -39.01
CA LYS A 468 30.02 -20.34 -40.47
C LYS A 468 31.22 -19.59 -41.06
N LYS A 469 31.61 -18.46 -40.47
CA LYS A 469 32.81 -17.70 -40.89
C LYS A 469 34.07 -18.54 -40.71
N HIS A 470 34.20 -19.26 -39.60
CA HIS A 470 35.33 -20.13 -39.32
C HIS A 470 35.41 -21.28 -40.35
N GLN A 471 34.31 -21.98 -40.60
CA GLN A 471 34.21 -23.01 -41.64
C GLN A 471 34.57 -22.46 -43.02
N HIS A 472 34.08 -21.26 -43.36
CA HIS A 472 34.42 -20.60 -44.63
C HIS A 472 35.91 -20.28 -44.73
N ARG A 473 36.57 -19.85 -43.64
CA ARG A 473 38.03 -19.63 -43.59
C ARG A 473 38.80 -20.94 -43.81
N ILE A 474 38.39 -22.03 -43.17
CA ILE A 474 38.99 -23.36 -43.38
C ILE A 474 38.84 -23.77 -44.84
N HIS A 475 37.63 -23.69 -45.39
CA HIS A 475 37.36 -24.07 -46.77
C HIS A 475 38.18 -23.23 -47.77
N LYS A 476 38.26 -21.92 -47.56
CA LYS A 476 39.11 -21.01 -48.35
C LYS A 476 40.59 -21.40 -48.28
N GLY A 477 41.06 -21.84 -47.10
CA GLY A 477 42.41 -22.39 -46.92
C GLY A 477 42.65 -23.66 -47.74
N ILE A 478 41.70 -24.60 -47.73
CA ILE A 478 41.76 -25.84 -48.52
C ILE A 478 41.80 -25.52 -50.02
N VAL A 479 40.92 -24.64 -50.50
CA VAL A 479 40.88 -24.23 -51.91
C VAL A 479 42.19 -23.58 -52.34
N ARG A 480 42.80 -22.73 -51.50
CA ARG A 480 44.13 -22.14 -51.79
C ARG A 480 45.21 -23.20 -51.91
N LYS A 481 45.27 -24.15 -50.98
CA LYS A 481 46.23 -25.27 -51.02
C LYS A 481 46.06 -26.10 -52.30
N TYR A 482 44.82 -26.42 -52.67
CA TYR A 482 44.53 -27.15 -53.90
C TYR A 482 44.97 -26.39 -55.17
N ARG A 483 44.69 -25.08 -55.25
CA ARG A 483 45.16 -24.24 -56.36
C ARG A 483 46.69 -24.20 -56.46
N GLN A 484 47.37 -24.07 -55.32
CA GLN A 484 48.83 -24.07 -55.26
C GLN A 484 49.40 -25.41 -55.71
N GLN A 485 48.81 -26.53 -55.26
CA GLN A 485 49.22 -27.86 -55.69
C GLN A 485 49.04 -28.06 -57.21
N LYS A 486 47.92 -27.59 -57.77
CA LYS A 486 47.67 -27.65 -59.22
C LYS A 486 48.68 -26.82 -60.01
N LEU A 487 49.05 -25.64 -59.51
CA LEU A 487 50.06 -24.80 -60.13
C LEU A 487 51.44 -25.48 -60.10
N ASN A 488 51.82 -26.07 -58.97
CA ASN A 488 53.08 -26.81 -58.84
C ASN A 488 53.16 -27.99 -59.82
N LEU A 489 52.09 -28.78 -59.95
CA LEU A 489 52.01 -29.86 -60.93
C LEU A 489 52.20 -29.35 -62.38
N HIS A 490 51.63 -28.18 -62.70
CA HIS A 490 51.81 -27.58 -64.02
C HIS A 490 53.26 -27.12 -64.26
N ILE A 491 53.92 -26.59 -63.23
CA ILE A 491 55.34 -26.19 -63.30
C ILE A 491 56.23 -27.43 -63.49
N GLU A 492 55.95 -28.52 -62.79
CA GLU A 492 56.67 -29.80 -62.95
C GLU A 492 56.52 -30.34 -64.38
N GLN A 493 55.30 -30.37 -64.94
CA GLN A 493 55.07 -30.82 -66.31
C GLN A 493 55.77 -29.95 -67.37
N GLU A 494 55.80 -28.64 -67.17
CA GLU A 494 56.57 -27.71 -68.02
C GLU A 494 58.07 -27.98 -67.94
N HIS A 495 58.59 -28.27 -66.74
CA HIS A 495 59.99 -28.60 -66.54
C HIS A 495 60.37 -29.92 -67.23
N GLU A 496 59.53 -30.95 -67.13
CA GLU A 496 59.70 -32.23 -67.83
C GLU A 496 59.73 -32.07 -69.35
N LYS A 497 58.82 -31.25 -69.92
CA LYS A 497 58.83 -30.94 -71.36
C LYS A 497 60.12 -30.26 -71.81
N ARG A 498 60.61 -29.28 -71.05
CA ARG A 498 61.87 -28.57 -71.36
C ARG A 498 63.07 -29.51 -71.32
N GLU A 499 63.10 -30.46 -70.40
CA GLU A 499 64.17 -31.47 -70.35
C GLU A 499 64.11 -32.44 -71.53
N MET A 500 62.90 -32.86 -71.95
CA MET A 500 62.71 -33.67 -73.16
C MET A 500 63.18 -32.96 -74.43
N GLU A 501 62.90 -31.65 -74.59
CA GLU A 501 63.36 -30.84 -75.72
C GLU A 501 64.90 -30.72 -75.75
N LYS A 502 65.55 -30.48 -74.61
CA LYS A 502 67.01 -30.45 -74.51
C LYS A 502 67.63 -31.80 -74.92
N ALA A 503 67.01 -32.92 -74.54
CA ALA A 503 67.48 -34.25 -74.92
C ALA A 503 67.35 -34.49 -76.43
N ALA A 504 66.27 -34.02 -77.06
CA ALA A 504 66.07 -34.10 -78.51
C ALA A 504 67.13 -33.30 -79.29
N LEU A 505 67.45 -32.09 -78.84
CA LEU A 505 68.46 -31.23 -79.46
C LEU A 505 69.86 -31.89 -79.45
N ARG A 506 70.22 -32.54 -78.33
CA ARG A 506 71.48 -33.29 -78.22
C ARG A 506 71.56 -34.46 -79.20
N ARG A 507 70.46 -35.17 -79.45
CA ARG A 507 70.41 -36.27 -80.43
C ARG A 507 70.66 -35.77 -81.86
N GLN A 508 70.11 -34.60 -82.21
CA GLN A 508 70.29 -34.00 -83.53
C GLN A 508 71.75 -33.57 -83.77
N GLN A 509 72.42 -33.01 -82.76
CA GLN A 509 73.84 -32.65 -82.86
C GLN A 509 74.74 -33.87 -83.13
N VAL A 510 74.49 -35.00 -82.45
CA VAL A 510 75.23 -36.25 -82.68
C VAL A 510 75.03 -36.79 -84.11
N ALA A 511 73.81 -36.68 -84.65
CA ALA A 511 73.51 -37.10 -86.02
C ALA A 511 74.24 -36.24 -87.07
N SER A 512 74.33 -34.93 -86.84
CA SER A 512 75.05 -33.98 -87.73
C SER A 512 76.55 -34.31 -87.84
N VAL A 513 77.21 -34.59 -86.71
CA VAL A 513 78.63 -34.98 -86.69
C VAL A 513 78.89 -36.26 -87.50
N ARG A 514 77.98 -37.24 -87.45
CA ARG A 514 78.12 -38.49 -88.24
C ARG A 514 77.95 -38.24 -89.75
N ASN A 515 77.14 -37.27 -90.15
CA ASN A 515 76.92 -36.96 -91.56
C ASN A 515 78.14 -36.26 -92.18
N ASN A 516 78.75 -35.30 -91.46
CA ASN A 516 79.97 -34.62 -91.92
C ASN A 516 81.12 -35.62 -92.19
N LYS A 517 81.31 -36.61 -91.31
CA LYS A 517 82.32 -37.66 -91.52
C LYS A 517 82.07 -38.52 -92.77
N ARG A 518 80.81 -38.74 -93.17
CA ARG A 518 80.48 -39.47 -94.41
C ARG A 518 80.77 -38.65 -95.66
N VAL A 519 80.55 -37.34 -95.59
CA VAL A 519 80.82 -36.41 -96.69
C VAL A 519 82.32 -36.30 -96.94
N GLU A 520 83.13 -36.16 -95.89
CA GLU A 520 84.59 -36.13 -95.98
C GLU A 520 85.15 -37.40 -96.65
N TYR A 521 84.68 -38.59 -96.25
CA TYR A 521 85.09 -39.86 -96.83
C TYR A 521 84.77 -39.99 -98.33
N ARG A 522 83.62 -39.47 -98.77
CA ARG A 522 83.26 -39.47 -100.20
C ARG A 522 84.17 -38.56 -101.01
N SER A 523 84.52 -37.40 -100.48
CA SER A 523 85.41 -36.46 -101.18
C SER A 523 86.80 -37.04 -101.42
N THR A 524 87.37 -37.75 -100.43
CA THR A 524 88.70 -38.36 -100.52
C THR A 524 88.74 -39.53 -101.50
N LYS A 525 87.68 -40.36 -101.53
CA LYS A 525 87.53 -41.44 -102.50
C LYS A 525 87.46 -40.92 -103.95
N ILE A 526 86.80 -39.79 -104.19
CA ILE A 526 86.71 -39.18 -105.53
C ILE A 526 88.08 -38.68 -105.99
N GLN A 527 88.84 -38.02 -105.11
CA GLN A 527 90.19 -37.53 -105.44
C GLN A 527 91.15 -38.66 -105.80
N GLN A 528 91.08 -39.80 -105.10
CA GLN A 528 91.89 -40.99 -105.42
C GLN A 528 91.57 -41.54 -106.84
N LYS A 529 90.30 -41.52 -107.24
CA LYS A 529 89.85 -42.03 -108.55
C LYS A 529 90.34 -41.16 -109.72
N ILE A 530 90.34 -39.83 -109.53
CA ILE A 530 90.84 -38.88 -110.53
C ILE A 530 92.35 -39.06 -110.78
N LYS A 531 93.12 -39.29 -109.72
CA LYS A 531 94.57 -39.50 -109.84
C LYS A 531 94.91 -40.77 -110.63
N HIS A 532 94.22 -41.87 -110.34
CA HIS A 532 94.40 -43.14 -111.04
C HIS A 532 94.03 -43.04 -112.54
N GLN A 533 93.01 -42.25 -112.89
CA GLN A 533 92.64 -42.03 -114.29
C GLN A 533 93.72 -41.24 -115.06
N LYS A 534 94.30 -40.20 -114.46
CA LYS A 534 95.39 -39.43 -115.07
C LYS A 534 96.62 -40.29 -115.37
N GLU A 535 97.02 -41.14 -114.43
CA GLU A 535 98.16 -42.05 -114.59
C GLU A 535 97.91 -43.09 -115.71
N SER A 536 96.68 -43.62 -115.81
CA SER A 536 96.33 -44.55 -116.90
C SER A 536 96.33 -43.91 -118.28
N PHE A 537 95.94 -42.63 -118.38
CA PHE A 537 95.88 -41.91 -119.66
C PHE A 537 97.29 -41.66 -120.23
N GLN A 538 98.25 -41.29 -119.38
CA GLN A 538 99.64 -41.07 -119.79
C GLN A 538 100.30 -42.34 -120.34
N LEU A 539 99.95 -43.51 -119.80
CA LEU A 539 100.49 -44.81 -120.20
C LEU A 539 99.93 -45.30 -121.56
N VAL A 540 98.72 -44.88 -121.92
CA VAL A 540 98.11 -45.19 -123.22
C VAL A 540 98.71 -44.30 -124.31
N GLN A 541 98.93 -43.01 -124.02
CA GLN A 541 99.47 -42.05 -124.98
C GLN A 541 100.87 -42.45 -125.49
N MET A 542 101.76 -42.88 -124.59
CA MET A 542 103.09 -43.40 -124.97
C MET A 542 103.01 -44.61 -125.93
N ARG A 543 102.00 -45.46 -125.76
CA ARG A 543 101.82 -46.69 -126.56
C ARG A 543 101.27 -46.40 -127.96
N GLU A 544 100.52 -45.31 -128.12
CA GLU A 544 100.00 -44.86 -129.41
C GLU A 544 101.08 -44.19 -130.25
N GLU A 545 101.99 -43.43 -129.64
CA GLU A 545 103.13 -42.80 -130.32
C GLU A 545 104.09 -43.85 -130.93
N GLU A 546 104.33 -44.98 -130.23
CA GLU A 546 105.12 -46.09 -130.80
C GLU A 546 104.42 -46.78 -131.99
N ARG A 547 103.08 -46.76 -132.02
CA ARG A 547 102.27 -47.42 -133.05
C ARG A 547 102.21 -46.58 -134.34
N THR A 548 102.16 -45.24 -134.23
CA THR A 548 102.14 -44.35 -135.41
C THR A 548 103.47 -44.39 -136.17
N VAL A 549 104.60 -44.42 -135.47
CA VAL A 549 105.93 -44.56 -136.08
C VAL A 549 106.07 -45.87 -136.86
N ARG A 550 105.54 -46.99 -136.33
CA ARG A 550 105.50 -48.28 -137.06
C ARG A 550 104.58 -48.26 -138.28
N LEU A 551 103.46 -47.52 -138.22
CA LEU A 551 102.49 -47.43 -139.32
C LEU A 551 102.96 -46.51 -140.45
N GLU A 552 103.73 -45.46 -140.17
CA GLU A 552 104.34 -44.62 -141.21
C GLU A 552 105.44 -45.33 -141.98
N ALA A 553 106.23 -46.18 -141.34
CA ALA A 553 107.27 -46.98 -142.01
C ALA A 553 106.68 -47.98 -143.03
N ILE A 554 105.50 -48.55 -142.75
CA ILE A 554 104.82 -49.51 -143.64
C ILE A 554 104.17 -48.81 -144.84
N LYS A 555 103.76 -47.55 -144.69
CA LYS A 555 103.15 -46.75 -145.77
C LYS A 555 104.09 -46.40 -146.92
N GLN A 556 105.41 -46.40 -146.71
CA GLN A 556 106.37 -46.05 -147.77
C GLN A 556 106.80 -47.24 -148.67
N GLN A 557 106.47 -48.48 -148.32
CA GLN A 557 107.02 -49.67 -148.98
C GLN A 557 106.13 -50.41 -149.98
N THR A 558 104.90 -49.95 -150.29
CA THR A 558 104.02 -50.72 -151.19
C THR A 558 103.21 -49.86 -152.18
N PRO A 559 103.30 -50.10 -153.50
CA PRO A 559 102.60 -49.32 -154.52
C PRO A 559 101.27 -49.98 -154.93
N TYR A 560 100.26 -49.96 -154.05
CA TYR A 560 98.87 -50.30 -154.43
C TYR A 560 97.78 -49.48 -153.71
N ALA A 561 98.16 -48.40 -153.03
CA ALA A 561 97.22 -47.64 -152.19
C ALA A 561 96.29 -46.67 -152.94
N ALA A 562 96.35 -46.59 -154.27
CA ALA A 562 95.48 -45.73 -155.07
C ALA A 562 94.03 -46.27 -155.25
N ALA A 563 93.74 -47.53 -154.90
CA ALA A 563 92.47 -48.18 -155.24
C ALA A 563 91.42 -48.27 -154.11
N VAL A 564 91.74 -47.91 -152.85
CA VAL A 564 90.82 -48.13 -151.71
C VAL A 564 90.11 -46.84 -151.23
N ALA A 565 90.47 -45.68 -151.79
CA ALA A 565 89.92 -44.38 -151.36
C ALA A 565 88.52 -44.04 -151.91
N GLN A 566 87.81 -44.96 -152.58
CA GLN A 566 86.54 -44.67 -153.28
C GLN A 566 85.32 -45.49 -152.80
N ILE A 567 85.18 -45.75 -151.49
CA ILE A 567 83.94 -46.36 -150.96
C ILE A 567 83.32 -45.43 -149.91
N GLU A 568 82.27 -44.71 -150.32
CA GLU A 568 81.41 -43.89 -149.45
C GLU A 568 80.35 -44.74 -148.74
N ALA A 569 80.03 -44.41 -147.48
CA ALA A 569 79.05 -45.10 -146.64
C ALA A 569 77.91 -44.17 -146.20
N ASP A 570 76.68 -44.67 -146.33
CA ASP A 570 75.37 -44.00 -146.21
C ASP A 570 74.93 -43.70 -144.75
N PRO A 571 74.57 -42.45 -144.40
CA PRO A 571 74.29 -42.03 -143.02
C PRO A 571 72.87 -42.31 -142.49
N ALA A 572 71.93 -42.85 -143.30
CA ALA A 572 70.53 -42.96 -142.90
C ALA A 572 70.21 -44.09 -141.88
N ARG A 573 71.13 -45.04 -141.64
CA ARG A 573 70.85 -46.25 -140.83
C ARG A 573 71.25 -46.14 -139.34
N LEU A 574 71.92 -45.07 -138.93
CA LEU A 574 72.50 -44.91 -137.58
C LEU A 574 71.61 -44.15 -136.56
N MET A 575 70.42 -43.67 -136.95
CA MET A 575 69.59 -42.76 -136.14
C MET A 575 68.23 -43.35 -135.68
N ARG A 576 68.13 -44.66 -135.40
CA ARG A 576 66.89 -45.25 -134.85
C ARG A 576 66.95 -45.42 -133.33
N GLU A 577 65.96 -44.86 -132.64
CA GLU A 577 65.70 -45.04 -131.21
C GLU A 577 65.45 -46.51 -130.87
N THR A 578 66.14 -47.03 -129.85
CA THR A 578 66.08 -48.44 -129.44
C THR A 578 65.23 -48.64 -128.17
N ALA A 579 64.65 -49.84 -128.05
CA ALA A 579 63.60 -50.21 -127.11
C ALA A 579 63.86 -49.97 -125.61
N ALA A 580 65.11 -49.73 -125.20
CA ALA A 580 65.46 -49.43 -123.80
C ALA A 580 64.93 -48.05 -123.34
N PHE A 581 64.73 -47.09 -124.25
CA PHE A 581 64.20 -45.77 -123.90
C PHE A 581 62.70 -45.79 -123.58
N ARG A 582 61.93 -46.74 -124.14
CA ARG A 582 60.47 -46.84 -123.91
C ARG A 582 60.11 -47.50 -122.57
N ALA A 583 60.93 -48.43 -122.07
CA ALA A 583 60.60 -49.18 -120.85
C ALA A 583 60.74 -48.38 -119.53
N ASN A 584 61.47 -47.27 -119.51
CA ASN A 584 61.71 -46.49 -118.29
C ASN A 584 60.61 -45.45 -118.00
N ILE A 585 59.77 -45.15 -118.99
CA ILE A 585 58.66 -44.20 -118.87
C ILE A 585 57.38 -44.92 -118.35
N ASP A 586 57.25 -46.23 -118.57
CA ASP A 586 56.10 -47.03 -118.12
C ASP A 586 56.20 -47.52 -116.65
N ALA A 587 57.29 -47.22 -115.94
CA ALA A 587 57.61 -47.81 -114.62
C ALA A 587 57.32 -46.92 -113.38
N ALA A 588 56.46 -45.90 -113.47
CA ALA A 588 56.12 -45.08 -112.29
C ALA A 588 54.65 -44.65 -112.23
N PRO A 589 53.79 -45.36 -111.46
CA PRO A 589 52.55 -44.80 -110.95
C PRO A 589 52.74 -44.22 -109.54
N GLU A 590 52.22 -43.01 -109.39
CA GLU A 590 51.98 -42.29 -108.15
C GLU A 590 50.97 -43.02 -107.24
N SER A 591 51.03 -42.74 -105.93
CA SER A 591 49.91 -42.74 -104.94
C SER A 591 50.01 -43.65 -103.70
N ILE A 592 50.08 -42.95 -102.54
CA ILE A 592 49.40 -43.18 -101.24
C ILE A 592 49.83 -44.41 -100.41
N LEU A 593 50.49 -44.15 -99.27
CA LEU A 593 51.00 -45.20 -98.35
C LEU A 593 50.50 -45.13 -96.90
N PHE A 594 49.44 -44.37 -96.56
CA PHE A 594 48.84 -44.44 -95.21
C PHE A 594 47.31 -44.22 -95.19
N PRO A 595 46.53 -45.06 -94.46
CA PRO A 595 45.09 -44.87 -94.26
C PRO A 595 44.78 -43.84 -93.16
N VAL A 596 43.88 -42.90 -93.43
CA VAL A 596 43.36 -41.94 -92.44
C VAL A 596 42.31 -42.64 -91.56
N GLN A 597 42.64 -42.89 -90.30
CA GLN A 597 41.67 -43.36 -89.29
C GLN A 597 41.15 -42.15 -88.51
N GLY A 598 39.99 -41.64 -88.91
CA GLY A 598 39.24 -40.60 -88.20
C GLY A 598 37.75 -40.79 -88.42
N TYR A 599 36.93 -40.47 -87.41
CA TYR A 599 35.47 -40.51 -87.53
C TYR A 599 34.99 -39.37 -88.43
N ASP A 600 34.09 -39.70 -89.36
CA ASP A 600 33.50 -38.73 -90.28
C ASP A 600 32.64 -37.71 -89.52
N CYS A 601 32.56 -36.48 -90.03
CA CYS A 601 31.89 -35.35 -89.36
C CYS A 601 30.43 -35.70 -89.00
N ASP A 602 29.75 -36.47 -89.82
CA ASP A 602 28.37 -36.90 -89.60
C ASP A 602 28.21 -37.85 -88.40
N THR A 603 29.22 -38.69 -88.13
CA THR A 603 29.25 -39.54 -86.94
C THR A 603 29.50 -38.76 -85.65
N LEU A 604 30.28 -37.67 -85.71
CA LEU A 604 30.54 -36.79 -84.56
C LEU A 604 29.28 -36.00 -84.14
N PHE A 605 28.49 -35.50 -85.09
CA PHE A 605 27.26 -34.74 -84.78
C PHE A 605 26.07 -35.60 -84.33
N ARG A 606 26.10 -36.92 -84.53
CA ARG A 606 25.11 -37.83 -83.91
C ARG A 606 25.45 -38.16 -82.46
N ASN A 607 26.70 -37.98 -82.03
CA ASN A 607 27.10 -38.30 -80.67
C ASN A 607 26.55 -37.26 -79.67
N ALA A 608 25.62 -37.68 -78.82
CA ALA A 608 24.94 -36.82 -77.85
C ALA A 608 25.90 -36.11 -76.88
N ARG A 609 27.06 -36.72 -76.58
CA ARG A 609 28.09 -36.11 -75.73
C ARG A 609 28.77 -34.92 -76.40
N PHE A 610 29.00 -34.99 -77.71
CA PHE A 610 29.57 -33.89 -78.48
C PHE A 610 28.58 -32.72 -78.57
N LYS A 611 27.29 -33.00 -78.80
CA LYS A 611 26.21 -31.99 -78.75
C LYS A 611 26.07 -31.32 -77.39
N LEU A 612 26.11 -32.09 -76.29
CA LEU A 612 26.08 -31.53 -74.94
C LEU A 612 27.31 -30.66 -74.66
N GLY A 613 28.49 -31.05 -75.13
CA GLY A 613 29.73 -30.27 -74.98
C GLY A 613 29.71 -28.94 -75.74
N ILE A 614 29.11 -28.89 -76.93
CA ILE A 614 28.89 -27.62 -77.65
C ILE A 614 27.84 -26.77 -76.93
N ALA A 615 26.71 -27.36 -76.53
CA ALA A 615 25.64 -26.63 -75.85
C ALA A 615 26.10 -26.01 -74.52
N LEU A 616 26.96 -26.70 -73.77
CA LEU A 616 27.53 -26.21 -72.51
C LEU A 616 28.61 -25.12 -72.70
N ARG A 617 29.17 -24.94 -73.91
CA ARG A 617 30.07 -23.81 -74.23
C ARG A 617 29.35 -22.55 -74.70
N VAL A 618 28.05 -22.62 -74.97
CA VAL A 618 27.24 -21.45 -75.38
C VAL A 618 26.62 -20.73 -74.16
N TYR A 619 26.74 -21.28 -72.95
CA TYR A 619 26.26 -20.68 -71.70
C TYR A 619 27.36 -20.39 -70.66
N THR A 620 28.60 -20.20 -71.13
CA THR A 620 29.71 -19.56 -70.41
C THR A 620 30.37 -18.58 -71.34
#